data_AF-A0A9P4IVD6-F1
#
_entry.id   AF-A0A9P4IVD6-F1
#
_cell.length_a   1.000
_cell.length_b   1.000
_cell.length_c   1.000
_cell.angle_alpha   90.00
_cell.angle_beta   90.00
_cell.angle_gamma   90.00
#
_symmetry.space_group_name_H-M   'P 1'
#
loop_
_entity.id
_entity.type
_entity.pdbx_description
1 polymer ?
#
loop_
_entity_poly.entity_id
_entity_poly.type
_entity_poly.pdbx_seq_one_letter_code
_entity_poly.pdbx_strand_id
1 'polypeptide(L)'
;MAVMIQHRHIIRWGITILIVISLILGWNLLDPQHPIRANTNHQIKEGYQAIKDQLTSDPTSPNTALGDIKSLERAATDLTTESKQYTRADDFLQHIRSVVRLPAVTVRDAASTCTWDSAQPVNFQYSPETAWNANPLSNGVISSHRKEWQNFLLRDTVPWGKVERQFQGRGIVVLAGNQRTFLRSMVFFRALSATKTKLPVELHYFGNELSAQNRTDIKALYPNLFFNDLNDTSQIVKGTGDNWVNYNLKTAAVLNSKFAEIILLDSDNIPLEDPATMFESNVYRRLGTIFWPDIARTRPLNPAWALTNTPCRMQEYEQESGQMVVDKTRFWYHLQLANFWTNDKFVETFLLGDKDTFRFAWHALKTEYGRPARWLTSIGTVHRPRNEVSFPRPVGPREDGVTTSDSKMSSEEERKSDRKNGGGYYCGHTFAQHHPDATTSSHIVFLHGGLLKSQDKPILRHEIEYGAGVFSAYKDSSGAADASHIEPVGIKWDGGEYLEKAEKDLMKYPAFCVDFWDVIPGPVGDEHTKELKDVENRVRKFDVYWTLNHTGSEPLKDG
;
A
#
# COMPACT_ATOMS: atom_id res chain seq x y z
N MET A 1 61.99 24.92 13.69
CA MET A 1 61.43 23.55 13.59
C MET A 1 60.05 23.49 14.25
N ALA A 2 59.14 24.39 13.83
CA ALA A 2 57.82 24.61 14.43
C ALA A 2 56.77 25.05 13.39
N VAL A 3 56.94 24.67 12.12
CA VAL A 3 56.01 25.05 11.02
C VAL A 3 55.56 23.82 10.19
N MET A 4 55.87 22.60 10.62
CA MET A 4 55.58 21.38 9.85
C MET A 4 54.60 20.39 10.51
N ILE A 5 53.82 20.83 11.52
CA ILE A 5 52.81 19.98 12.19
C ILE A 5 51.38 20.56 12.07
N GLN A 6 51.17 21.64 11.32
CA GLN A 6 49.82 22.21 11.12
C GLN A 6 49.14 21.85 9.79
N HIS A 7 49.81 21.12 8.88
CA HIS A 7 49.25 20.78 7.56
C HIS A 7 48.67 19.35 7.43
N ARG A 8 48.69 18.53 8.49
CA ARG A 8 48.08 17.18 8.47
C ARG A 8 46.64 17.11 9.01
N HIS A 9 46.18 18.13 9.73
CA HIS A 9 44.78 18.20 10.20
C HIS A 9 43.84 18.83 9.16
N ILE A 10 44.30 19.82 8.38
CA ILE A 10 43.47 20.47 7.36
C ILE A 10 43.17 19.54 6.17
N ILE A 11 44.10 18.64 5.81
CA ILE A 11 43.91 17.67 4.72
C ILE A 11 42.94 16.53 5.14
N ARG A 12 42.91 16.14 6.43
CA ARG A 12 41.95 15.14 6.95
C ARG A 12 40.52 15.67 7.03
N TRP A 13 40.33 16.95 7.36
CA TRP A 13 39.01 17.59 7.31
C TRP A 13 38.55 17.90 5.87
N GLY A 14 39.48 18.27 4.97
CA GLY A 14 39.18 18.47 3.55
C GLY A 14 38.70 17.20 2.83
N ILE A 15 39.30 16.04 3.11
CA ILE A 15 38.88 14.75 2.52
C ILE A 15 37.56 14.25 3.12
N THR A 16 37.32 14.49 4.42
CA THR A 16 36.04 14.13 5.07
C THR A 16 34.89 15.01 4.57
N ILE A 17 35.14 16.31 4.35
CA ILE A 17 34.17 17.24 3.76
C ILE A 17 33.92 16.91 2.28
N LEU A 18 34.93 16.48 1.50
CA LEU A 18 34.75 16.02 0.12
C LEU A 18 33.99 14.69 0.02
N ILE A 19 34.16 13.77 0.98
CA ILE A 19 33.38 12.51 1.06
C ILE A 19 31.94 12.79 1.50
N VAL A 20 31.72 13.71 2.45
CA VAL A 20 30.38 14.14 2.87
C VAL A 20 29.67 14.94 1.77
N ILE A 21 30.37 15.82 1.05
CA ILE A 21 29.83 16.52 -0.13
C ILE A 21 29.60 15.55 -1.29
N SER A 22 30.41 14.50 -1.47
CA SER A 22 30.15 13.44 -2.46
C SER A 22 29.01 12.50 -2.04
N LEU A 23 28.74 12.33 -0.75
CA LEU A 23 27.56 11.61 -0.24
C LEU A 23 26.28 12.47 -0.31
N ILE A 24 26.40 13.79 -0.13
CA ILE A 24 25.31 14.77 -0.29
C ILE A 24 25.01 15.04 -1.78
N LEU A 25 26.02 15.04 -2.65
CA LEU A 25 25.84 15.10 -4.11
C LEU A 25 25.45 13.74 -4.69
N GLY A 26 25.87 12.63 -4.08
CA GLY A 26 25.41 11.27 -4.37
C GLY A 26 23.95 11.05 -4.00
N TRP A 27 23.42 11.80 -3.01
CA TRP A 27 21.99 11.86 -2.69
C TRP A 27 21.14 12.53 -3.78
N ASN A 28 21.76 13.33 -4.68
CA ASN A 28 21.10 13.87 -5.87
C ASN A 28 21.30 12.97 -7.11
N LEU A 29 21.98 11.83 -6.99
CA LEU A 29 22.24 10.85 -8.04
C LEU A 29 21.63 9.47 -7.75
N LEU A 30 20.79 9.36 -6.72
CA LEU A 30 19.97 8.20 -6.45
C LEU A 30 18.52 8.50 -6.86
N ASP A 31 18.10 7.75 -7.87
CA ASP A 31 16.77 7.59 -8.47
C ASP A 31 15.74 8.74 -8.34
N PRO A 32 15.54 9.54 -9.40
CA PRO A 32 14.42 10.47 -9.51
C PRO A 32 13.03 9.81 -9.47
N GLN A 33 12.93 8.47 -9.50
CA GLN A 33 11.69 7.69 -9.51
C GLN A 33 11.19 7.30 -8.10
N HIS A 34 11.81 7.78 -7.01
CA HIS A 34 11.35 7.44 -5.66
C HIS A 34 9.94 8.02 -5.35
N PRO A 35 8.92 7.18 -5.06
CA PRO A 35 7.50 7.57 -5.04
C PRO A 35 7.05 8.47 -3.89
N ILE A 36 7.96 8.87 -2.99
CA ILE A 36 7.65 9.75 -1.83
C ILE A 36 7.78 11.25 -2.19
N ARG A 37 8.26 11.60 -3.40
CA ARG A 37 8.36 12.99 -3.85
C ARG A 37 7.29 13.34 -4.88
N ALA A 38 6.04 13.51 -4.46
CA ALA A 38 5.06 14.22 -5.27
C ALA A 38 4.18 15.12 -4.40
N ASN A 39 4.39 16.43 -4.53
CA ASN A 39 3.51 17.45 -3.99
C ASN A 39 2.26 17.49 -4.88
N THR A 40 1.24 16.73 -4.49
CA THR A 40 -0.04 16.63 -5.19
C THR A 40 -0.87 17.89 -4.94
N ASN A 41 -0.98 18.77 -5.95
CA ASN A 41 -2.18 19.56 -6.25
C ASN A 41 -1.97 20.60 -7.38
N HIS A 42 -0.71 21.00 -7.66
CA HIS A 42 -0.44 21.98 -8.73
C HIS A 42 -0.08 21.34 -10.08
N GLN A 43 0.54 20.16 -10.07
CA GLN A 43 1.06 19.48 -11.28
C GLN A 43 0.04 18.62 -12.05
N ILE A 44 -1.17 18.45 -11.52
CA ILE A 44 -2.23 17.60 -12.11
C ILE A 44 -2.81 18.25 -13.40
N LYS A 45 -2.89 19.58 -13.46
CA LYS A 45 -3.52 20.31 -14.57
C LYS A 45 -2.76 20.21 -15.88
N GLU A 46 -1.43 20.32 -15.84
CA GLU A 46 -0.59 20.36 -17.04
C GLU A 46 -0.40 18.97 -17.65
N GLY A 47 -0.22 17.94 -16.80
CA GLY A 47 -0.05 16.56 -17.25
C GLY A 47 -1.29 15.98 -17.95
N TYR A 48 -2.49 16.26 -17.44
CA TYR A 48 -3.71 15.72 -18.06
C TYR A 48 -4.09 16.44 -19.35
N GLN A 49 -3.90 17.76 -19.43
CA GLN A 49 -4.14 18.50 -20.67
C GLN A 49 -3.20 18.02 -21.79
N ALA A 50 -1.92 17.79 -21.47
CA ALA A 50 -0.97 17.18 -22.40
C ALA A 50 -1.40 15.77 -22.86
N ILE A 51 -1.99 14.95 -21.98
CA ILE A 51 -2.54 13.64 -22.35
C ILE A 51 -3.76 13.78 -23.26
N LYS A 52 -4.71 14.68 -22.96
CA LYS A 52 -5.90 14.91 -23.78
C LYS A 52 -5.51 15.44 -25.17
N ASP A 53 -4.52 16.32 -25.24
CA ASP A 53 -3.97 16.86 -26.48
C ASP A 53 -3.17 15.78 -27.25
N GLN A 54 -2.50 14.85 -26.56
CA GLN A 54 -1.82 13.69 -27.18
C GLN A 54 -2.79 12.58 -27.64
N LEU A 55 -3.91 12.39 -26.94
CA LEU A 55 -4.97 11.44 -27.29
C LEU A 55 -5.84 11.97 -28.45
N THR A 56 -5.92 13.28 -28.62
CA THR A 56 -6.67 13.93 -29.71
C THR A 56 -5.82 14.28 -30.94
N SER A 57 -4.49 14.23 -30.84
CA SER A 57 -3.56 14.61 -31.94
C SER A 57 -3.06 13.45 -32.81
N ASP A 58 -3.72 12.29 -32.81
CA ASP A 58 -3.49 11.25 -33.82
C ASP A 58 -4.65 11.18 -34.81
N PRO A 59 -4.60 11.93 -35.94
CA PRO A 59 -5.65 11.88 -36.96
C PRO A 59 -5.60 10.60 -37.80
N THR A 60 -4.71 9.65 -37.50
CA THR A 60 -4.56 8.38 -38.23
C THR A 60 -5.13 7.17 -37.51
N SER A 61 -5.66 7.32 -36.28
CA SER A 61 -6.37 6.21 -35.63
C SER A 61 -7.78 6.08 -36.22
N PRO A 62 -8.09 5.01 -36.99
CA PRO A 62 -9.41 4.87 -37.57
C PRO A 62 -10.43 4.58 -36.47
N ASN A 63 -11.71 4.91 -36.72
CA ASN A 63 -12.88 4.49 -35.93
C ASN A 63 -12.95 2.96 -35.64
N THR A 64 -12.02 2.16 -36.17
CA THR A 64 -11.80 0.75 -35.87
C THR A 64 -11.23 0.52 -34.46
N ALA A 65 -10.39 1.41 -33.92
CA ALA A 65 -9.70 1.19 -32.63
C ALA A 65 -10.67 1.06 -31.43
N LEU A 66 -11.71 1.90 -31.36
CA LEU A 66 -12.76 1.76 -30.34
C LEU A 66 -13.61 0.50 -30.52
N GLY A 67 -13.78 0.04 -31.77
CA GLY A 67 -14.45 -1.22 -32.09
C GLY A 67 -13.65 -2.42 -31.59
N ASP A 68 -12.32 -2.35 -31.74
CA ASP A 68 -11.38 -3.38 -31.31
C ASP A 68 -11.31 -3.47 -29.77
N ILE A 69 -11.28 -2.34 -29.06
CA ILE A 69 -11.34 -2.32 -27.58
C ILE A 69 -12.66 -2.93 -27.07
N LYS A 70 -13.81 -2.54 -27.62
CA LYS A 70 -15.10 -3.11 -27.22
C LYS A 70 -15.18 -4.61 -27.49
N SER A 71 -14.53 -5.09 -28.54
CA SER A 71 -14.44 -6.51 -28.85
C SER A 71 -13.57 -7.26 -27.83
N LEU A 72 -12.42 -6.68 -27.45
CA LEU A 72 -11.56 -7.19 -26.39
C LEU A 72 -12.31 -7.21 -25.06
N GLU A 73 -13.01 -6.14 -24.70
CA GLU A 73 -13.80 -6.04 -23.46
C GLU A 73 -14.83 -7.16 -23.36
N ARG A 74 -15.55 -7.43 -24.45
CA ARG A 74 -16.50 -8.55 -24.51
C ARG A 74 -15.79 -9.89 -24.29
N ALA A 75 -14.74 -10.18 -25.06
CA ALA A 75 -13.99 -11.43 -24.92
C ALA A 75 -13.36 -11.61 -23.51
N ALA A 76 -12.82 -10.53 -22.94
CA ALA A 76 -12.30 -10.50 -21.58
C ALA A 76 -13.39 -10.73 -20.53
N THR A 77 -14.59 -10.18 -20.74
CA THR A 77 -15.75 -10.36 -19.86
C THR A 77 -16.28 -11.79 -19.92
N ASP A 78 -16.33 -12.39 -21.11
CA ASP A 78 -16.73 -13.79 -21.30
C ASP A 78 -15.78 -14.73 -20.57
N LEU A 79 -14.46 -14.54 -20.74
CA LEU A 79 -13.44 -15.29 -20.00
C LEU A 79 -13.55 -15.07 -18.49
N THR A 80 -13.77 -13.83 -18.05
CA THR A 80 -13.97 -13.55 -16.62
C THR A 80 -15.19 -14.27 -16.06
N THR A 81 -16.28 -14.33 -16.83
CA THR A 81 -17.50 -15.05 -16.46
C THR A 81 -17.27 -16.56 -16.41
N GLU A 82 -16.57 -17.11 -17.40
CA GLU A 82 -16.18 -18.52 -17.44
C GLU A 82 -15.34 -18.90 -16.20
N SER A 83 -14.40 -18.03 -15.79
CA SER A 83 -13.49 -18.31 -14.68
C SER A 83 -14.17 -18.53 -13.33
N LYS A 84 -15.42 -18.08 -13.17
CA LYS A 84 -16.18 -18.19 -11.92
C LYS A 84 -16.45 -19.63 -11.51
N GLN A 85 -16.51 -20.55 -12.48
CA GLN A 85 -16.79 -21.96 -12.23
C GLN A 85 -15.57 -22.75 -11.77
N TYR A 86 -14.36 -22.24 -11.97
CA TYR A 86 -13.13 -22.95 -11.66
C TYR A 86 -12.91 -22.98 -10.16
N THR A 87 -12.63 -24.15 -9.61
CA THR A 87 -12.48 -24.37 -8.16
C THR A 87 -11.09 -24.89 -7.79
N ARG A 88 -10.29 -25.27 -8.79
CA ARG A 88 -8.92 -25.79 -8.63
C ARG A 88 -7.98 -25.07 -9.59
N ALA A 89 -6.69 -25.04 -9.24
CA ALA A 89 -5.66 -24.39 -10.03
C ALA A 89 -5.61 -24.91 -11.48
N ASP A 90 -5.64 -26.23 -11.67
CA ASP A 90 -5.51 -26.83 -13.00
C ASP A 90 -6.73 -26.58 -13.92
N ASP A 91 -7.88 -26.19 -13.36
CA ASP A 91 -9.05 -25.76 -14.15
C ASP A 91 -8.70 -24.53 -15.02
N PHE A 92 -7.76 -23.69 -14.55
CA PHE A 92 -7.31 -22.50 -15.27
C PHE A 92 -6.35 -22.80 -16.42
N LEU A 93 -5.84 -24.02 -16.60
CA LEU A 93 -4.85 -24.30 -17.65
C LEU A 93 -5.38 -24.02 -19.06
N GLN A 94 -6.62 -24.41 -19.33
CA GLN A 94 -7.24 -24.13 -20.62
C GLN A 94 -7.63 -22.65 -20.74
N HIS A 95 -8.12 -22.06 -19.65
CA HIS A 95 -8.42 -20.63 -19.56
C HIS A 95 -7.21 -19.76 -19.88
N ILE A 96 -6.04 -20.06 -19.31
CA ILE A 96 -4.77 -19.38 -19.59
C ILE A 96 -4.47 -19.41 -21.09
N ARG A 97 -4.65 -20.56 -21.76
CA ARG A 97 -4.46 -20.65 -23.22
C ARG A 97 -5.41 -19.76 -24.01
N SER A 98 -6.63 -19.54 -23.53
CA SER A 98 -7.58 -18.61 -24.13
C SER A 98 -7.19 -17.16 -23.87
N VAL A 99 -6.80 -16.83 -22.63
CA VAL A 99 -6.34 -15.49 -22.22
C VAL A 99 -5.13 -15.02 -23.03
N VAL A 100 -4.10 -15.86 -23.20
CA VAL A 100 -2.88 -15.46 -23.94
C VAL A 100 -3.12 -15.24 -25.44
N ARG A 101 -4.26 -15.70 -25.98
CA ARG A 101 -4.67 -15.48 -27.38
C ARG A 101 -5.50 -14.21 -27.57
N LEU A 102 -5.86 -13.51 -26.50
CA LEU A 102 -6.56 -12.24 -26.61
C LEU A 102 -5.75 -11.24 -27.45
N PRO A 103 -6.41 -10.45 -28.30
CA PRO A 103 -5.73 -9.44 -29.10
C PRO A 103 -5.01 -8.44 -28.19
N ALA A 104 -3.81 -8.05 -28.62
CA ALA A 104 -3.00 -7.07 -27.91
C ALA A 104 -3.65 -5.68 -28.00
N VAL A 105 -3.64 -4.94 -26.88
CA VAL A 105 -3.96 -3.51 -26.87
C VAL A 105 -2.73 -2.65 -26.66
N THR A 106 -2.79 -1.44 -27.18
CA THR A 106 -1.78 -0.41 -26.97
C THR A 106 -1.99 0.28 -25.63
N VAL A 107 -0.98 1.03 -25.15
CA VAL A 107 -1.12 1.84 -23.92
C VAL A 107 -2.23 2.88 -24.08
N ARG A 108 -2.30 3.54 -25.24
CA ARG A 108 -3.31 4.58 -25.51
C ARG A 108 -4.72 4.01 -25.60
N ASP A 109 -4.88 2.85 -26.24
CA ASP A 109 -6.17 2.17 -26.34
C ASP A 109 -6.68 1.76 -24.97
N ALA A 110 -5.84 1.13 -24.16
CA ALA A 110 -6.21 0.75 -22.81
C ALA A 110 -6.56 1.97 -21.94
N ALA A 111 -5.84 3.09 -22.11
CA ALA A 111 -6.11 4.33 -21.38
C ALA A 111 -7.43 5.00 -21.77
N SER A 112 -7.90 4.81 -23.00
CA SER A 112 -9.07 5.52 -23.57
C SER A 112 -10.39 5.28 -22.85
N THR A 113 -10.48 4.22 -22.05
CA THR A 113 -11.68 3.88 -21.26
C THR A 113 -11.77 4.64 -19.94
N CYS A 114 -10.67 5.20 -19.45
CA CYS A 114 -10.66 6.07 -18.29
C CYS A 114 -10.86 7.53 -18.72
N THR A 115 -11.93 8.14 -18.25
CA THR A 115 -12.45 9.44 -18.72
C THR A 115 -12.56 10.47 -17.59
N TRP A 116 -11.75 10.33 -16.53
CA TRP A 116 -11.69 11.31 -15.44
C TRP A 116 -11.46 12.72 -15.99
N ASP A 117 -12.10 13.75 -15.43
CA ASP A 117 -11.79 15.13 -15.80
C ASP A 117 -10.42 15.53 -15.24
N SER A 118 -9.66 16.39 -15.94
CA SER A 118 -8.36 16.91 -15.47
C SER A 118 -8.47 17.68 -14.15
N ALA A 119 -9.64 18.22 -13.84
CA ALA A 119 -9.93 18.92 -12.60
C ALA A 119 -10.28 17.97 -11.44
N GLN A 120 -10.59 16.70 -11.70
CA GLN A 120 -10.95 15.77 -10.64
C GLN A 120 -9.72 15.42 -9.77
N PRO A 121 -9.84 15.47 -8.43
CA PRO A 121 -8.73 15.25 -7.51
C PRO A 121 -8.47 13.75 -7.28
N VAL A 122 -8.24 13.01 -8.36
CA VAL A 122 -7.93 11.57 -8.28
C VAL A 122 -6.52 11.40 -7.73
N ASN A 123 -6.40 10.66 -6.64
CA ASN A 123 -5.12 10.29 -6.07
C ASN A 123 -4.45 9.18 -6.91
N PHE A 124 -3.23 9.42 -7.37
CA PHE A 124 -2.44 8.48 -8.17
C PHE A 124 -1.10 8.22 -7.48
N GLN A 125 -0.65 6.96 -7.47
CA GLN A 125 0.63 6.56 -6.86
C GLN A 125 1.86 7.18 -7.55
N TYR A 126 1.82 7.31 -8.87
CA TYR A 126 2.91 7.88 -9.66
C TYR A 126 2.60 9.33 -10.04
N SER A 127 3.63 10.17 -10.19
CA SER A 127 3.44 11.56 -10.64
C SER A 127 3.13 11.60 -12.16
N PRO A 128 2.41 12.62 -12.64
CA PRO A 128 2.12 12.74 -14.08
C PRO A 128 3.37 12.95 -14.94
N GLU A 129 4.49 13.40 -14.34
CA GLU A 129 5.78 13.58 -15.00
C GLU A 129 6.58 12.29 -15.18
N THR A 130 6.10 11.16 -14.63
CA THR A 130 6.79 9.88 -14.75
C THR A 130 6.97 9.52 -16.24
N ALA A 131 8.14 9.00 -16.61
CA ALA A 131 8.58 8.91 -18.02
C ALA A 131 7.57 8.20 -18.94
N TRP A 132 7.00 7.07 -18.49
CA TRP A 132 5.99 6.31 -19.26
C TRP A 132 4.64 7.02 -19.35
N ASN A 133 4.33 7.95 -18.46
CA ASN A 133 3.09 8.73 -18.49
C ASN A 133 3.23 9.92 -19.45
N ALA A 134 4.39 10.60 -19.42
CA ALA A 134 4.71 11.69 -20.34
C ALA A 134 4.92 11.19 -21.78
N ASN A 135 5.54 10.01 -21.93
CA ASN A 135 5.82 9.36 -23.20
C ASN A 135 5.36 7.89 -23.14
N PRO A 136 4.10 7.58 -23.54
CA PRO A 136 3.57 6.22 -23.53
C PRO A 136 4.47 5.23 -24.25
N LEU A 137 4.71 4.07 -23.60
CA LEU A 137 5.55 3.02 -24.16
C LEU A 137 5.01 2.50 -25.50
N SER A 138 5.92 2.16 -26.41
CA SER A 138 5.56 1.69 -27.74
C SER A 138 4.94 0.29 -27.70
N ASN A 139 4.11 -0.01 -28.71
CA ASN A 139 3.47 -1.32 -28.85
C ASN A 139 4.48 -2.47 -28.94
N GLY A 140 5.66 -2.23 -29.51
CA GLY A 140 6.74 -3.21 -29.59
C GLY A 140 7.26 -3.60 -28.21
N VAL A 141 7.52 -2.61 -27.34
CA VAL A 141 7.98 -2.83 -25.96
C VAL A 141 6.93 -3.59 -25.16
N ILE A 142 5.69 -3.08 -25.15
CA ILE A 142 4.59 -3.73 -24.42
C ILE A 142 4.35 -5.16 -24.93
N SER A 143 4.35 -5.38 -26.25
CA SER A 143 4.10 -6.71 -26.80
C SER A 143 5.25 -7.69 -26.55
N SER A 144 6.49 -7.21 -26.44
CA SER A 144 7.63 -8.05 -26.03
C SER A 144 7.45 -8.55 -24.60
N HIS A 145 7.27 -7.63 -23.64
CA HIS A 145 7.07 -7.99 -22.23
C HIS A 145 5.76 -8.76 -21.99
N ARG A 146 4.72 -8.51 -22.80
CA ARG A 146 3.50 -9.33 -22.76
C ARG A 146 3.79 -10.78 -23.12
N LYS A 147 4.56 -11.02 -24.18
CA LYS A 147 4.95 -12.39 -24.59
C LYS A 147 5.79 -13.08 -23.53
N GLU A 148 6.63 -12.35 -22.78
CA GLU A 148 7.45 -12.91 -21.71
C GLU A 148 6.58 -13.54 -20.61
N TRP A 149 5.64 -12.80 -20.03
CA TRP A 149 4.77 -13.38 -18.98
C TRP A 149 3.82 -14.44 -19.51
N GLN A 150 3.37 -14.30 -20.77
CA GLN A 150 2.55 -15.33 -21.43
C GLN A 150 3.33 -16.64 -21.62
N ASN A 151 4.59 -16.56 -22.06
CA ASN A 151 5.46 -17.73 -22.19
C ASN A 151 5.74 -18.36 -20.83
N PHE A 152 6.01 -17.53 -19.81
CA PHE A 152 6.19 -17.98 -18.43
C PHE A 152 5.01 -18.83 -17.96
N LEU A 153 3.78 -18.33 -18.12
CA LEU A 153 2.57 -19.08 -17.74
C LEU A 153 2.41 -20.40 -18.50
N LEU A 154 2.72 -20.40 -19.79
CA LEU A 154 2.53 -21.58 -20.65
C LEU A 154 3.59 -22.66 -20.46
N ARG A 155 4.79 -22.31 -19.95
CA ARG A 155 5.97 -23.18 -20.02
C ARG A 155 6.73 -23.31 -18.70
N ASP A 156 6.83 -22.23 -17.94
CA ASP A 156 7.81 -22.09 -16.87
C ASP A 156 7.18 -22.05 -15.47
N THR A 157 5.85 -22.09 -15.37
CA THR A 157 5.16 -22.26 -14.09
C THR A 157 5.36 -23.66 -13.52
N VAL A 158 5.46 -23.73 -12.20
CA VAL A 158 5.39 -24.99 -11.46
C VAL A 158 3.95 -25.50 -11.53
N PRO A 159 3.71 -26.71 -12.08
CA PRO A 159 2.36 -27.29 -12.12
C PRO A 159 1.81 -27.59 -10.73
N TRP A 160 0.52 -27.34 -10.50
CA TRP A 160 -0.12 -27.56 -9.20
C TRP A 160 0.04 -29.00 -8.69
N GLY A 161 -0.19 -30.00 -9.55
CA GLY A 161 -0.05 -31.41 -9.18
C GLY A 161 1.34 -31.84 -8.66
N LYS A 162 2.40 -31.04 -8.89
CA LYS A 162 3.74 -31.31 -8.31
C LYS A 162 3.86 -30.87 -6.85
N VAL A 163 3.05 -29.91 -6.42
CA VAL A 163 3.18 -29.24 -5.12
C VAL A 163 1.93 -29.36 -4.24
N GLU A 164 0.80 -29.83 -4.78
CA GLU A 164 -0.48 -29.84 -4.07
C GLU A 164 -0.45 -30.54 -2.70
N ARG A 165 0.39 -31.57 -2.54
CA ARG A 165 0.52 -32.35 -1.31
C ARG A 165 1.34 -31.63 -0.23
N GLN A 166 1.96 -30.49 -0.56
CA GLN A 166 2.75 -29.68 0.36
C GLN A 166 1.89 -28.66 1.12
N PHE A 167 0.67 -28.42 0.67
CA PHE A 167 -0.19 -27.37 1.19
C PHE A 167 -1.43 -27.94 1.88
N GLN A 168 -1.70 -27.49 3.10
CA GLN A 168 -2.86 -27.94 3.86
C GLN A 168 -3.39 -26.88 4.83
N GLY A 169 -4.71 -26.87 5.02
CA GLY A 169 -5.38 -26.04 6.00
C GLY A 169 -5.25 -24.54 5.74
N ARG A 170 -5.66 -23.78 6.76
CA ARG A 170 -5.70 -22.32 6.80
C ARG A 170 -4.64 -21.79 7.74
N GLY A 171 -4.01 -20.67 7.39
CA GLY A 171 -3.05 -20.04 8.29
C GLY A 171 -2.68 -18.62 7.89
N ILE A 172 -1.91 -17.99 8.77
CA ILE A 172 -1.44 -16.62 8.59
C ILE A 172 0.02 -16.65 8.17
N VAL A 173 0.36 -15.89 7.15
CA VAL A 173 1.73 -15.69 6.65
C VAL A 173 2.18 -14.29 7.06
N VAL A 174 3.34 -14.19 7.69
CA VAL A 174 3.95 -12.91 8.12
C VAL A 174 5.42 -12.90 7.75
N LEU A 175 5.93 -11.74 7.34
CA LEU A 175 7.36 -11.56 7.10
C LEU A 175 8.01 -10.79 8.24
N ALA A 176 9.13 -11.31 8.74
CA ALA A 176 9.96 -10.62 9.71
C ALA A 176 11.45 -10.94 9.47
N GLY A 177 12.18 -9.99 8.89
CA GLY A 177 13.57 -10.15 8.54
C GLY A 177 14.52 -9.45 9.52
N ASN A 178 14.67 -8.13 9.40
CA ASN A 178 15.62 -7.38 10.22
C ASN A 178 15.09 -6.99 11.62
N GLN A 179 15.97 -6.46 12.49
CA GLN A 179 15.65 -6.06 13.87
C GLN A 179 14.44 -5.13 14.01
N ARG A 180 14.16 -4.26 13.02
CA ARG A 180 12.96 -3.38 13.04
C ARG A 180 11.69 -4.15 12.76
N THR A 181 11.70 -4.98 11.73
CA THR A 181 10.59 -5.92 11.44
C THR A 181 10.36 -6.87 12.61
N PHE A 182 11.41 -7.29 13.32
CA PHE A 182 11.28 -8.11 14.52
C PHE A 182 10.51 -7.40 15.64
N LEU A 183 10.88 -6.16 15.99
CA LEU A 183 10.17 -5.40 17.04
C LEU A 183 8.70 -5.16 16.67
N ARG A 184 8.41 -4.82 15.41
CA ARG A 184 7.04 -4.73 14.89
C ARG A 184 6.29 -6.06 15.03
N SER A 185 6.95 -7.17 14.69
CA SER A 185 6.37 -8.50 14.82
C SER A 185 5.99 -8.81 16.27
N MET A 186 6.77 -8.38 17.27
CA MET A 186 6.40 -8.57 18.68
C MET A 186 5.06 -7.91 19.02
N VAL A 187 4.80 -6.71 18.49
CA VAL A 187 3.52 -6.02 18.65
C VAL A 187 2.40 -6.75 17.90
N PHE A 188 2.65 -7.12 16.64
CA PHE A 188 1.73 -7.95 15.86
C PHE A 188 1.31 -9.21 16.61
N PHE A 189 2.26 -9.98 17.17
CA PHE A 189 1.94 -11.23 17.88
C PHE A 189 1.21 -11.02 19.20
N ARG A 190 1.46 -9.90 19.92
CA ARG A 190 0.66 -9.53 21.10
C ARG A 190 -0.79 -9.22 20.71
N ALA A 191 -0.98 -8.42 19.65
CA ALA A 191 -2.29 -8.10 19.11
C ALA A 191 -3.02 -9.36 18.64
N LEU A 192 -2.35 -10.19 17.83
CA LEU A 192 -2.90 -11.45 17.33
C LEU A 192 -3.29 -12.40 18.47
N SER A 193 -2.44 -12.53 19.50
CA SER A 193 -2.76 -13.37 20.67
C SER A 193 -4.00 -12.88 21.41
N ALA A 194 -4.25 -11.57 21.44
CA ALA A 194 -5.43 -10.99 22.07
C ALA A 194 -6.73 -11.29 21.32
N THR A 195 -6.66 -11.54 20.01
CA THR A 195 -7.82 -12.01 19.20
C THR A 195 -8.26 -13.43 19.57
N LYS A 196 -7.39 -14.19 20.25
CA LYS A 196 -7.59 -15.61 20.62
C LYS A 196 -7.79 -16.56 19.43
N THR A 197 -7.41 -16.12 18.23
CA THR A 197 -7.44 -16.95 17.03
C THR A 197 -6.72 -18.28 17.25
N LYS A 198 -7.19 -19.32 16.55
CA LYS A 198 -6.56 -20.64 16.53
C LYS A 198 -5.73 -20.89 15.28
N LEU A 199 -5.70 -19.94 14.35
CA LEU A 199 -4.96 -20.08 13.11
C LEU A 199 -3.47 -20.28 13.39
N PRO A 200 -2.83 -21.28 12.79
CA PRO A 200 -1.37 -21.35 12.80
C PRO A 200 -0.78 -20.15 12.05
N VAL A 201 0.38 -19.69 12.50
CA VAL A 201 1.16 -18.66 11.82
C VAL A 201 2.43 -19.29 11.26
N GLU A 202 2.83 -18.89 10.06
CA GLU A 202 4.15 -19.14 9.51
C GLU A 202 4.86 -17.81 9.34
N LEU A 203 5.95 -17.63 10.09
CA LEU A 203 6.80 -16.45 10.00
C LEU A 203 7.95 -16.73 9.04
N HIS A 204 8.01 -15.95 7.98
CA HIS A 204 9.03 -16.02 6.96
C HIS A 204 10.13 -15.00 7.22
N TYR A 205 11.38 -15.40 7.02
CA TYR A 205 12.59 -14.59 7.16
C TYR A 205 13.61 -15.03 6.10
N PHE A 206 14.68 -14.26 5.89
CA PHE A 206 15.71 -14.57 4.91
C PHE A 206 17.08 -14.82 5.57
N GLY A 207 17.57 -16.05 5.52
CA GLY A 207 18.90 -16.42 5.99
C GLY A 207 19.08 -16.20 7.49
N ASN A 208 20.04 -15.37 7.89
CA ASN A 208 20.39 -15.14 9.30
C ASN A 208 19.66 -13.95 9.95
N GLU A 209 18.66 -13.41 9.26
CA GLU A 209 17.85 -12.27 9.70
C GLU A 209 17.22 -12.46 11.10
N LEU A 210 16.80 -13.69 11.43
CA LEU A 210 16.14 -14.01 12.69
C LEU A 210 16.98 -14.94 13.58
N SER A 211 17.42 -14.43 14.74
CA SER A 211 18.22 -15.22 15.68
C SER A 211 17.42 -16.34 16.38
N ALA A 212 18.11 -17.29 16.99
CA ALA A 212 17.47 -18.32 17.82
C ALA A 212 16.70 -17.74 19.03
N GLN A 213 17.22 -16.65 19.62
CA GLN A 213 16.55 -15.95 20.71
C GLN A 213 15.27 -15.28 20.21
N ASN A 214 15.34 -14.56 19.08
CA ASN A 214 14.18 -13.92 18.47
C ASN A 214 13.05 -14.93 18.19
N ARG A 215 13.40 -16.11 17.67
CA ARG A 215 12.43 -17.20 17.46
C ARG A 215 11.80 -17.69 18.76
N THR A 216 12.59 -17.85 19.82
CA THR A 216 12.10 -18.22 21.15
C THR A 216 11.14 -17.18 21.71
N ASP A 217 11.50 -15.89 21.63
CA ASP A 217 10.72 -14.78 22.17
C ASP A 217 9.36 -14.65 21.49
N ILE A 218 9.32 -14.73 20.15
CA ILE A 218 8.05 -14.67 19.42
C ILE A 218 7.20 -15.91 19.73
N LYS A 219 7.80 -17.10 19.77
CA LYS A 219 7.06 -18.33 20.05
C LYS A 219 6.47 -18.36 21.47
N ALA A 220 7.07 -17.64 22.42
CA ALA A 220 6.51 -17.44 23.74
C ALA A 220 5.25 -16.55 23.73
N LEU A 221 5.16 -15.59 22.79
CA LEU A 221 3.94 -14.81 22.58
C LEU A 221 2.85 -15.64 21.88
N TYR A 222 3.22 -16.38 20.83
CA TYR A 222 2.30 -17.17 20.02
C TYR A 222 2.81 -18.59 19.76
N PRO A 223 2.37 -19.60 20.53
CA PRO A 223 2.92 -20.96 20.44
C PRO A 223 2.63 -21.71 19.13
N ASN A 224 1.50 -21.42 18.48
CA ASN A 224 1.09 -22.05 17.22
C ASN A 224 1.80 -21.40 16.01
N LEU A 225 3.13 -21.41 16.07
CA LEU A 225 4.02 -20.70 15.15
C LEU A 225 5.07 -21.62 14.54
N PHE A 226 5.19 -21.50 13.22
CA PHE A 226 6.21 -22.10 12.38
C PHE A 226 7.13 -21.01 11.82
N PHE A 227 8.34 -21.42 11.44
CA PHE A 227 9.35 -20.54 10.86
C PHE A 227 9.76 -21.09 9.51
N ASN A 228 9.87 -20.23 8.50
CA ASN A 228 10.26 -20.61 7.15
C ASN A 228 11.37 -19.69 6.61
N ASP A 229 12.54 -20.26 6.31
CA ASP A 229 13.70 -19.51 5.79
C ASP A 229 13.63 -19.44 4.26
N LEU A 230 13.32 -18.27 3.71
CA LEU A 230 13.21 -18.03 2.26
C LEU A 230 14.53 -18.17 1.50
N ASN A 231 15.68 -18.25 2.19
CA ASN A 231 16.98 -18.55 1.60
C ASN A 231 17.25 -20.06 1.49
N ASP A 232 16.38 -20.92 2.06
CA ASP A 232 16.57 -22.38 2.05
C ASP A 232 16.55 -22.96 0.63
N THR A 233 17.33 -24.02 0.40
CA THR A 233 17.43 -24.64 -0.92
C THR A 233 16.15 -25.34 -1.36
N SER A 234 15.31 -25.78 -0.40
CA SER A 234 14.05 -26.50 -0.61
C SER A 234 12.86 -25.63 -1.02
N GLN A 235 13.01 -24.30 -1.01
CA GLN A 235 11.93 -23.39 -1.42
C GLN A 235 11.49 -23.65 -2.87
N ILE A 236 10.16 -23.68 -3.09
CA ILE A 236 9.54 -23.86 -4.41
C ILE A 236 9.92 -22.68 -5.31
N VAL A 237 9.86 -21.48 -4.76
CA VAL A 237 10.28 -20.24 -5.41
C VAL A 237 11.34 -19.55 -4.58
N LYS A 238 12.43 -19.12 -5.21
CA LYS A 238 13.52 -18.43 -4.50
C LYS A 238 13.11 -17.01 -4.14
N GLY A 239 13.30 -16.65 -2.87
CA GLY A 239 13.44 -15.24 -2.51
C GLY A 239 14.82 -14.75 -2.97
N THR A 240 14.90 -13.54 -3.51
CA THR A 240 16.18 -12.87 -3.75
C THR A 240 16.36 -11.79 -2.68
N GLY A 241 17.53 -11.78 -2.03
CA GLY A 241 17.85 -10.87 -0.92
C GLY A 241 18.71 -9.67 -1.32
N ASP A 242 18.71 -9.30 -2.60
CA ASP A 242 19.65 -8.31 -3.14
C ASP A 242 19.07 -6.88 -3.05
N ASN A 243 19.39 -6.22 -1.92
CA ASN A 243 19.34 -4.78 -1.62
C ASN A 243 17.98 -4.07 -1.34
N TRP A 244 17.95 -3.50 -0.13
CA TRP A 244 17.18 -2.38 0.45
C TRP A 244 15.65 -2.49 0.50
N VAL A 245 14.94 -2.97 -0.52
CA VAL A 245 13.48 -3.14 -0.46
C VAL A 245 13.03 -4.46 -1.09
N ASN A 246 12.79 -5.46 -0.24
CA ASN A 246 12.55 -6.84 -0.65
C ASN A 246 11.05 -7.16 -0.83
N TYR A 247 10.34 -6.45 -1.71
CA TYR A 247 8.92 -6.70 -2.00
C TYR A 247 8.66 -8.13 -2.51
N ASN A 248 9.64 -8.71 -3.22
CA ASN A 248 9.62 -10.08 -3.71
C ASN A 248 9.53 -11.15 -2.61
N LEU A 249 9.91 -10.84 -1.36
CA LEU A 249 9.80 -11.81 -0.28
C LEU A 249 8.34 -12.10 0.07
N LYS A 250 7.41 -11.15 -0.10
CA LYS A 250 6.00 -11.38 0.20
C LYS A 250 5.38 -12.39 -0.75
N THR A 251 5.63 -12.24 -2.05
CA THR A 251 5.16 -13.20 -3.06
C THR A 251 5.82 -14.57 -2.88
N ALA A 252 7.11 -14.61 -2.54
CA ALA A 252 7.81 -15.86 -2.22
C ALA A 252 7.24 -16.52 -0.95
N ALA A 253 6.96 -15.76 0.11
CA ALA A 253 6.37 -16.28 1.35
C ALA A 253 5.00 -16.93 1.10
N VAL A 254 4.14 -16.26 0.34
CA VAL A 254 2.83 -16.78 -0.06
C VAL A 254 2.97 -18.12 -0.79
N LEU A 255 3.82 -18.19 -1.82
CA LEU A 255 4.00 -19.40 -2.63
C LEU A 255 4.61 -20.55 -1.83
N ASN A 256 5.60 -20.25 -1.00
CA ASN A 256 6.33 -21.24 -0.21
C ASN A 256 5.65 -21.61 1.11
N SER A 257 4.57 -20.92 1.50
CA SER A 257 3.92 -21.23 2.76
C SER A 257 3.26 -22.61 2.75
N LYS A 258 3.24 -23.31 3.88
CA LYS A 258 2.61 -24.63 3.99
C LYS A 258 1.07 -24.62 3.98
N PHE A 259 0.43 -23.47 4.09
CA PHE A 259 -1.02 -23.40 4.13
C PHE A 259 -1.62 -23.47 2.73
N ALA A 260 -2.80 -24.08 2.61
CA ALA A 260 -3.55 -24.11 1.35
C ALA A 260 -4.31 -22.78 1.13
N GLU A 261 -4.89 -22.25 2.19
CA GLU A 261 -5.60 -20.97 2.23
C GLU A 261 -4.86 -20.03 3.18
N ILE A 262 -4.47 -18.85 2.71
CA ILE A 262 -3.60 -17.93 3.47
C ILE A 262 -4.27 -16.61 3.77
N ILE A 263 -3.93 -16.04 4.93
CA ILE A 263 -4.01 -14.60 5.19
C ILE A 263 -2.58 -14.08 5.24
N LEU A 264 -2.16 -13.26 4.28
CA LEU A 264 -0.91 -12.50 4.39
C LEU A 264 -1.17 -11.27 5.26
N LEU A 265 -0.34 -11.04 6.27
CA LEU A 265 -0.36 -9.83 7.09
C LEU A 265 1.06 -9.25 7.23
N ASP A 266 1.17 -7.94 7.07
CA ASP A 266 2.40 -7.24 7.39
C ASP A 266 2.70 -7.22 8.89
N SER A 267 3.98 -7.11 9.25
CA SER A 267 4.41 -7.02 10.64
C SER A 267 3.91 -5.76 11.37
N ASP A 268 3.46 -4.72 10.64
CA ASP A 268 2.81 -3.52 11.18
C ASP A 268 1.28 -3.52 11.01
N ASN A 269 0.69 -4.68 10.69
CA ASN A 269 -0.74 -4.88 10.78
C ASN A 269 -1.15 -5.19 12.23
N ILE A 270 -2.22 -4.57 12.74
CA ILE A 270 -2.75 -4.83 14.08
C ILE A 270 -4.16 -5.42 13.92
N PRO A 271 -4.32 -6.74 14.07
CA PRO A 271 -5.63 -7.38 14.08
C PRO A 271 -6.45 -6.94 15.29
N LEU A 272 -7.69 -6.50 15.04
CA LEU A 272 -8.64 -6.13 16.09
C LEU A 272 -9.62 -7.25 16.44
N GLU A 273 -9.82 -8.17 15.50
CA GLU A 273 -10.72 -9.32 15.62
C GLU A 273 -10.01 -10.60 15.18
N ASP A 274 -10.64 -11.76 15.39
CA ASP A 274 -10.10 -13.06 14.94
C ASP A 274 -9.98 -13.07 13.41
N PRO A 275 -8.75 -13.14 12.84
CA PRO A 275 -8.57 -13.16 11.39
C PRO A 275 -9.22 -14.37 10.70
N ALA A 276 -9.52 -15.44 11.44
CA ALA A 276 -10.22 -16.62 10.89
C ALA A 276 -11.59 -16.27 10.28
N THR A 277 -12.22 -15.20 10.75
CA THR A 277 -13.48 -14.69 10.21
C THR A 277 -13.40 -14.34 8.72
N MET A 278 -12.22 -13.97 8.21
CA MET A 278 -12.04 -13.66 6.79
C MET A 278 -12.35 -14.86 5.89
N PHE A 279 -12.01 -16.08 6.32
CA PHE A 279 -12.30 -17.31 5.59
C PHE A 279 -13.79 -17.67 5.56
N GLU A 280 -14.57 -17.11 6.49
CA GLU A 280 -16.02 -17.34 6.59
C GLU A 280 -16.83 -16.24 5.90
N SER A 281 -16.18 -15.16 5.48
CA SER A 281 -16.85 -14.07 4.75
C SER A 281 -17.50 -14.55 3.46
N ASN A 282 -18.62 -13.92 3.09
CA ASN A 282 -19.31 -14.23 1.84
C ASN A 282 -18.44 -13.91 0.62
N VAL A 283 -17.66 -12.83 0.71
CA VAL A 283 -16.68 -12.46 -0.34
C VAL A 283 -15.67 -13.58 -0.55
N TYR A 284 -15.02 -14.06 0.51
CA TYR A 284 -14.01 -15.11 0.39
C TYR A 284 -14.60 -16.44 -0.06
N ARG A 285 -15.71 -16.89 0.54
CA ARG A 285 -16.33 -18.17 0.17
C ARG A 285 -16.75 -18.22 -1.31
N ARG A 286 -17.08 -17.07 -1.91
CA ARG A 286 -17.42 -16.97 -3.33
C ARG A 286 -16.20 -16.86 -4.23
N LEU A 287 -15.25 -15.99 -3.89
CA LEU A 287 -14.17 -15.57 -4.80
C LEU A 287 -12.83 -16.21 -4.48
N GLY A 288 -12.66 -16.82 -3.30
CA GLY A 288 -11.40 -17.39 -2.82
C GLY A 288 -10.29 -16.37 -2.62
N THR A 289 -10.60 -15.08 -2.70
CA THR A 289 -9.68 -13.97 -2.48
C THR A 289 -10.35 -12.79 -1.78
N ILE A 290 -9.55 -12.04 -1.03
CA ILE A 290 -9.90 -10.69 -0.57
C ILE A 290 -8.65 -9.80 -0.69
N PHE A 291 -8.73 -8.76 -1.52
CA PHE A 291 -7.72 -7.73 -1.70
C PHE A 291 -8.28 -6.40 -1.19
N TRP A 292 -7.59 -5.81 -0.21
CA TRP A 292 -8.00 -4.53 0.34
C TRP A 292 -7.56 -3.39 -0.57
N PRO A 293 -8.39 -2.37 -0.76
CA PRO A 293 -8.04 -1.20 -1.55
C PRO A 293 -7.07 -0.27 -0.79
N ASP A 294 -6.20 0.38 -1.55
CA ASP A 294 -5.37 1.51 -1.14
C ASP A 294 -6.07 2.84 -1.41
N ILE A 295 -5.45 3.97 -1.05
CA ILE A 295 -5.93 5.32 -1.37
C ILE A 295 -5.73 5.69 -2.85
N ALA A 296 -4.83 5.04 -3.57
CA ALA A 296 -4.48 5.39 -4.94
C ALA A 296 -5.35 4.69 -6.01
N ARG A 297 -5.52 5.35 -7.15
CA ARG A 297 -5.97 4.76 -8.43
C ARG A 297 -4.76 4.57 -9.33
N THR A 298 -4.86 3.65 -10.28
CA THR A 298 -3.85 3.51 -11.34
C THR A 298 -4.10 4.53 -12.46
N ARG A 299 -3.04 5.22 -12.89
CA ARG A 299 -3.13 6.17 -14.01
C ARG A 299 -3.62 5.52 -15.31
N PRO A 300 -4.35 6.25 -16.17
CA PRO A 300 -4.81 5.72 -17.46
C PRO A 300 -3.68 5.18 -18.34
N LEU A 301 -2.56 5.91 -18.43
CA LEU A 301 -1.41 5.54 -19.26
C LEU A 301 -0.44 4.58 -18.58
N ASN A 302 -0.78 4.01 -17.41
CA ASN A 302 0.08 3.02 -16.78
C ASN A 302 0.24 1.80 -17.71
N PRO A 303 1.48 1.39 -18.03
CA PRO A 303 1.75 0.22 -18.88
C PRO A 303 1.06 -1.07 -18.45
N ALA A 304 0.76 -1.25 -17.16
CA ALA A 304 0.13 -2.45 -16.62
C ALA A 304 -1.23 -2.77 -17.28
N TRP A 305 -2.01 -1.75 -17.64
CA TRP A 305 -3.29 -1.93 -18.35
C TRP A 305 -3.08 -2.64 -19.70
N ALA A 306 -2.19 -2.10 -20.54
CA ALA A 306 -1.89 -2.71 -21.83
C ALA A 306 -1.14 -4.04 -21.68
N LEU A 307 -0.18 -4.14 -20.75
CA LEU A 307 0.60 -5.36 -20.49
C LEU A 307 -0.33 -6.55 -20.20
N THR A 308 -1.44 -6.31 -19.52
CA THR A 308 -2.42 -7.33 -19.14
C THR A 308 -3.61 -7.45 -20.11
N ASN A 309 -3.63 -6.70 -21.21
CA ASN A 309 -4.80 -6.56 -22.09
C ASN A 309 -6.08 -6.22 -21.31
N THR A 310 -5.97 -5.25 -20.41
CA THR A 310 -7.07 -4.80 -19.54
C THR A 310 -7.31 -3.32 -19.82
N PRO A 311 -8.49 -2.93 -20.30
CA PRO A 311 -8.85 -1.52 -20.39
C PRO A 311 -8.79 -0.87 -19.00
N CYS A 312 -8.42 0.41 -18.96
CA CYS A 312 -8.34 1.16 -17.72
C CYS A 312 -9.70 1.19 -17.01
N ARG A 313 -9.68 1.06 -15.68
CA ARG A 313 -10.88 0.99 -14.84
C ARG A 313 -10.92 2.14 -13.84
N MET A 314 -11.95 2.98 -13.97
CA MET A 314 -12.13 4.12 -13.06
C MET A 314 -12.67 3.72 -11.68
N GLN A 315 -13.43 2.62 -11.61
CA GLN A 315 -14.12 2.16 -10.41
C GLN A 315 -13.29 1.15 -9.61
N GLU A 316 -11.96 1.29 -9.63
CA GLU A 316 -11.03 0.34 -9.02
C GLU A 316 -9.85 1.06 -8.36
N TYR A 317 -9.60 0.77 -7.08
CA TYR A 317 -8.43 1.28 -6.37
C TYR A 317 -7.26 0.31 -6.55
N GLU A 318 -6.04 0.82 -6.43
CA GLU A 318 -4.86 -0.02 -6.27
C GLU A 318 -5.01 -0.89 -5.01
N GLN A 319 -4.27 -1.99 -4.95
CA GLN A 319 -4.31 -2.90 -3.81
C GLN A 319 -3.37 -2.44 -2.68
N GLU A 320 -3.77 -2.65 -1.43
CA GLU A 320 -2.90 -2.60 -0.24
C GLU A 320 -2.57 -4.05 0.16
N SER A 321 -1.33 -4.48 -0.12
CA SER A 321 -0.88 -5.86 0.13
C SER A 321 -0.48 -6.14 1.58
N GLY A 322 -0.55 -5.14 2.47
CA GLY A 322 -0.36 -5.32 3.92
C GLY A 322 -1.37 -6.26 4.57
N GLN A 323 -2.49 -6.54 3.88
CA GLN A 323 -3.41 -7.61 4.19
C GLN A 323 -4.03 -8.17 2.90
N MET A 324 -4.00 -9.49 2.75
CA MET A 324 -4.77 -10.17 1.71
C MET A 324 -5.14 -11.58 2.13
N VAL A 325 -6.21 -12.11 1.55
CA VAL A 325 -6.59 -13.53 1.71
C VAL A 325 -6.62 -14.19 0.34
N VAL A 326 -6.06 -15.39 0.22
CA VAL A 326 -6.07 -16.14 -1.05
C VAL A 326 -6.06 -17.66 -0.83
N ASP A 327 -6.87 -18.36 -1.62
CA ASP A 327 -6.84 -19.81 -1.78
C ASP A 327 -5.80 -20.22 -2.85
N LYS A 328 -4.68 -20.79 -2.40
CA LYS A 328 -3.62 -21.26 -3.31
C LYS A 328 -4.05 -22.47 -4.12
N THR A 329 -5.00 -23.26 -3.63
CA THR A 329 -5.50 -24.44 -4.34
C THR A 329 -6.29 -24.07 -5.59
N ARG A 330 -6.81 -22.84 -5.65
CA ARG A 330 -7.53 -22.28 -6.79
C ARG A 330 -6.65 -21.36 -7.65
N PHE A 331 -5.78 -20.56 -7.04
CA PHE A 331 -5.08 -19.45 -7.72
C PHE A 331 -3.55 -19.61 -7.79
N TRP A 332 -3.06 -20.85 -7.80
CA TRP A 332 -1.63 -21.15 -7.87
C TRP A 332 -0.89 -20.47 -9.03
N TYR A 333 -1.48 -20.43 -10.23
CA TYR A 333 -0.87 -19.81 -11.40
C TYR A 333 -0.87 -18.27 -11.33
N HIS A 334 -1.92 -17.68 -10.76
CA HIS A 334 -2.00 -16.23 -10.52
C HIS A 334 -0.91 -15.77 -9.56
N LEU A 335 -0.69 -16.52 -8.48
CA LEU A 335 0.34 -16.20 -7.48
C LEU A 335 1.75 -16.31 -8.06
N GLN A 336 2.00 -17.29 -8.94
CA GLN A 336 3.27 -17.40 -9.65
C GLN A 336 3.50 -16.23 -10.62
N LEU A 337 2.45 -15.75 -11.30
CA LEU A 337 2.53 -14.57 -12.16
C LEU A 337 2.81 -13.30 -11.35
N ALA A 338 2.13 -13.12 -10.21
CA ALA A 338 2.41 -12.01 -9.30
C ALA A 338 3.88 -12.02 -8.84
N ASN A 339 4.40 -13.19 -8.45
CA ASN A 339 5.81 -13.34 -8.09
C ASN A 339 6.75 -13.06 -9.27
N PHE A 340 6.45 -13.54 -10.47
CA PHE A 340 7.25 -13.29 -11.67
C PHE A 340 7.42 -11.78 -11.88
N TRP A 341 6.33 -11.02 -11.83
CA TRP A 341 6.36 -9.57 -12.01
C TRP A 341 6.96 -8.79 -10.85
N THR A 342 6.80 -9.24 -9.61
CA THR A 342 7.48 -8.59 -8.47
C THR A 342 9.01 -8.72 -8.57
N ASN A 343 9.53 -9.68 -9.33
CA ASN A 343 10.97 -9.85 -9.60
C ASN A 343 11.39 -9.29 -10.98
N ASP A 344 10.49 -8.61 -11.70
CA ASP A 344 10.73 -8.09 -13.04
C ASP A 344 11.08 -6.58 -13.00
N LYS A 345 12.29 -6.24 -13.45
CA LYS A 345 12.79 -4.86 -13.44
C LYS A 345 12.02 -3.91 -14.35
N PHE A 346 11.36 -4.40 -15.39
CA PHE A 346 10.51 -3.57 -16.23
C PHE A 346 9.21 -3.22 -15.49
N VAL A 347 8.59 -4.20 -14.83
CA VAL A 347 7.35 -3.99 -14.07
C VAL A 347 7.55 -3.10 -12.84
N GLU A 348 8.69 -3.20 -12.16
CA GLU A 348 9.06 -2.32 -11.02
C GLU A 348 8.98 -0.81 -11.37
N THR A 349 9.09 -0.43 -12.65
CA THR A 349 9.05 0.97 -13.09
C THR A 349 7.64 1.60 -13.09
N PHE A 350 6.58 0.80 -13.01
CA PHE A 350 5.20 1.27 -13.06
C PHE A 350 4.23 0.54 -12.12
N LEU A 351 4.66 -0.51 -11.41
CA LEU A 351 3.98 -1.09 -10.26
C LEU A 351 4.90 -1.12 -9.05
N LEU A 352 4.38 -0.73 -7.88
CA LEU A 352 5.14 -0.67 -6.64
C LEU A 352 5.29 -2.05 -5.99
N GLY A 353 6.07 -2.94 -6.60
CA GLY A 353 6.36 -4.26 -6.07
C GLY A 353 5.11 -5.13 -5.88
N ASP A 354 5.08 -5.92 -4.80
CA ASP A 354 3.99 -6.85 -4.50
C ASP A 354 2.64 -6.15 -4.22
N LYS A 355 2.67 -4.85 -3.87
CA LYS A 355 1.49 -4.05 -3.53
C LYS A 355 0.35 -4.27 -4.52
N ASP A 356 0.69 -4.26 -5.80
CA ASP A 356 -0.30 -4.22 -6.88
C ASP A 356 -0.10 -5.29 -7.97
N THR A 357 0.99 -6.07 -7.90
CA THR A 357 1.20 -7.21 -8.83
C THR A 357 0.20 -8.34 -8.59
N PHE A 358 -0.29 -8.55 -7.36
CA PHE A 358 -1.38 -9.49 -7.09
C PHE A 358 -2.64 -9.09 -7.88
N ARG A 359 -3.14 -7.87 -7.74
CA ARG A 359 -4.30 -7.36 -8.47
C ARG A 359 -4.11 -7.50 -9.99
N PHE A 360 -2.97 -7.08 -10.52
CA PHE A 360 -2.72 -7.17 -11.96
C PHE A 360 -2.57 -8.61 -12.47
N ALA A 361 -2.15 -9.57 -11.65
CA ALA A 361 -2.13 -10.98 -12.05
C ALA A 361 -3.55 -11.52 -12.28
N TRP A 362 -4.53 -11.08 -11.48
CA TRP A 362 -5.95 -11.39 -11.69
C TRP A 362 -6.50 -10.71 -12.94
N HIS A 363 -6.10 -9.46 -13.22
CA HIS A 363 -6.45 -8.79 -14.47
C HIS A 363 -5.88 -9.49 -15.70
N ALA A 364 -4.60 -9.87 -15.67
CA ALA A 364 -3.99 -10.61 -16.78
C ALA A 364 -4.74 -11.90 -17.04
N LEU A 365 -5.06 -12.66 -15.99
CA LEU A 365 -5.76 -13.93 -16.07
C LEU A 365 -7.28 -13.79 -16.15
N LYS A 366 -7.83 -12.59 -16.37
CA LYS A 366 -9.27 -12.35 -16.54
C LYS A 366 -10.10 -13.08 -15.49
N THR A 367 -9.79 -12.80 -14.22
CA THR A 367 -10.39 -13.45 -13.06
C THR A 367 -10.88 -12.39 -12.08
N GLU A 368 -12.07 -12.58 -11.50
CA GLU A 368 -12.56 -11.70 -10.43
C GLU A 368 -11.79 -11.93 -9.12
N TYR A 369 -11.61 -10.87 -8.35
CA TYR A 369 -11.09 -10.95 -6.99
C TYR A 369 -12.04 -10.26 -6.00
N GLY A 370 -12.03 -10.72 -4.76
CA GLY A 370 -12.83 -10.12 -3.70
C GLY A 370 -12.21 -8.83 -3.16
N ARG A 371 -13.05 -7.93 -2.68
CA ARG A 371 -12.66 -6.72 -1.95
C ARG A 371 -13.72 -6.39 -0.91
N PRO A 372 -13.38 -5.65 0.15
CA PRO A 372 -14.40 -5.11 1.04
C PRO A 372 -15.40 -4.22 0.31
N ALA A 373 -16.65 -4.25 0.77
CA ALA A 373 -17.70 -3.41 0.23
C ALA A 373 -17.48 -1.91 0.53
N ARG A 374 -16.74 -1.59 1.59
CA ARG A 374 -16.32 -0.23 1.95
C ARG A 374 -14.82 -0.03 1.72
N TRP A 375 -14.46 1.13 1.18
CA TRP A 375 -13.10 1.64 1.10
C TRP A 375 -12.53 1.93 2.50
N LEU A 376 -11.23 2.22 2.62
CA LEU A 376 -10.57 2.36 3.92
C LEU A 376 -10.99 3.61 4.70
N THR A 377 -10.85 3.55 6.03
CA THR A 377 -10.97 4.71 6.93
C THR A 377 -9.58 5.20 7.32
N SER A 378 -9.36 6.52 7.31
CA SER A 378 -8.15 7.12 7.87
C SER A 378 -8.31 7.26 9.39
N ILE A 379 -7.38 6.71 10.17
CA ILE A 379 -7.33 6.86 11.64
C ILE A 379 -6.06 7.59 12.03
N GLY A 380 -6.20 8.53 12.96
CA GLY A 380 -5.09 9.08 13.72
C GLY A 380 -5.56 10.07 14.77
N THR A 381 -5.10 11.31 14.68
CA THR A 381 -5.33 12.31 15.73
C THR A 381 -5.60 13.70 15.16
N VAL A 382 -6.16 14.59 15.99
CA VAL A 382 -6.29 16.01 15.69
C VAL A 382 -5.36 16.78 16.62
N HIS A 383 -4.25 17.29 16.08
CA HIS A 383 -3.27 18.05 16.83
C HIS A 383 -3.76 19.46 17.11
N ARG A 384 -3.53 19.92 18.35
CA ARG A 384 -3.81 21.29 18.81
C ARG A 384 -2.69 21.80 19.70
N PRO A 385 -2.56 23.13 19.87
CA PRO A 385 -1.71 23.70 20.90
C PRO A 385 -2.07 23.17 22.29
N ARG A 386 -1.08 23.04 23.18
CA ARG A 386 -1.16 22.42 24.52
C ARG A 386 -2.32 22.88 25.41
N ASN A 387 -2.83 24.10 25.20
CA ASN A 387 -3.85 24.73 26.04
C ASN A 387 -5.28 24.69 25.44
N GLU A 388 -5.48 23.98 24.33
CA GLU A 388 -6.77 23.87 23.65
C GLU A 388 -7.40 22.48 23.83
N VAL A 389 -8.73 22.43 23.98
CA VAL A 389 -9.49 21.18 24.11
C VAL A 389 -9.32 20.33 22.84
N SER A 390 -9.17 19.02 22.95
CA SER A 390 -8.77 18.09 21.88
C SER A 390 -9.77 17.91 20.73
N PHE A 391 -11.07 18.15 20.94
CA PHE A 391 -12.10 18.09 19.89
C PHE A 391 -12.82 19.44 19.73
N PRO A 392 -13.25 19.81 18.52
CA PRO A 392 -14.01 21.05 18.37
C PRO A 392 -15.32 20.89 19.14
N ARG A 393 -15.81 21.97 19.76
CA ARG A 393 -17.27 22.10 19.93
C ARG A 393 -17.88 21.89 18.55
N PRO A 394 -19.06 21.25 18.42
CA PRO A 394 -19.69 21.04 17.12
C PRO A 394 -19.59 22.31 16.30
N VAL A 395 -18.81 22.28 15.22
CA VAL A 395 -18.78 23.40 14.29
C VAL A 395 -20.21 23.41 13.74
N GLY A 396 -20.93 24.50 14.00
CA GLY A 396 -22.26 24.68 13.43
C GLY A 396 -22.20 24.46 11.91
N PRO A 397 -23.32 24.10 11.26
CA PRO A 397 -23.34 23.92 9.81
C PRO A 397 -22.63 25.11 9.15
N ARG A 398 -21.70 24.82 8.23
CA ARG A 398 -21.15 25.86 7.35
C ARG A 398 -22.36 26.56 6.75
N GLU A 399 -22.43 27.88 6.89
CA GLU A 399 -23.50 28.65 6.25
C GLU A 399 -23.44 28.36 4.73
N ASP A 400 -24.47 27.67 4.24
CA ASP A 400 -24.67 27.43 2.82
C ASP A 400 -24.80 28.80 2.14
N GLY A 401 -23.80 29.22 1.37
CA GLY A 401 -23.93 30.45 0.58
C GLY A 401 -22.65 31.22 0.21
N VAL A 402 -21.47 30.85 0.69
CA VAL A 402 -20.25 31.51 0.20
C VAL A 402 -19.77 30.81 -1.06
N THR A 403 -20.19 31.33 -2.21
CA THR A 403 -19.50 31.11 -3.48
C THR A 403 -18.08 31.66 -3.35
N THR A 404 -17.10 30.82 -3.05
CA THR A 404 -15.69 31.21 -3.18
C THR A 404 -15.37 31.21 -4.67
N SER A 405 -15.31 32.41 -5.23
CA SER A 405 -14.72 32.69 -6.54
C SER A 405 -13.33 32.06 -6.66
N ASP A 406 -12.98 31.66 -7.88
CA ASP A 406 -11.74 31.04 -8.34
C ASP A 406 -10.43 31.64 -7.80
N SER A 407 -10.10 31.34 -6.54
CA SER A 407 -8.74 31.42 -6.04
C SER A 407 -8.49 30.19 -5.19
N LYS A 408 -7.77 29.22 -5.76
CA LYS A 408 -7.19 28.10 -5.02
C LYS A 408 -6.35 28.68 -3.89
N MET A 409 -6.90 28.66 -2.68
CA MET A 409 -6.20 29.04 -1.47
C MET A 409 -5.02 28.05 -1.31
N SER A 410 -3.82 28.56 -1.11
CA SER A 410 -2.63 27.72 -0.99
C SER A 410 -2.73 26.81 0.24
N SER A 411 -2.06 25.66 0.24
CA SER A 411 -2.00 24.76 1.41
C SER A 411 -1.52 25.48 2.68
N GLU A 412 -0.77 26.57 2.54
CA GLU A 412 -0.33 27.42 3.63
C GLU A 412 -1.44 28.35 4.15
N GLU A 413 -2.33 28.83 3.28
CA GLU A 413 -3.47 29.67 3.63
C GLU A 413 -4.63 28.87 4.23
N GLU A 414 -4.86 27.64 3.76
CA GLU A 414 -5.81 26.69 4.37
C GLU A 414 -5.35 26.29 5.79
N ARG A 415 -4.06 26.00 5.94
CA ARG A 415 -3.42 25.75 7.24
C ARG A 415 -3.44 26.96 8.18
N LYS A 416 -3.38 28.19 7.63
CA LYS A 416 -3.54 29.44 8.40
C LYS A 416 -5.01 29.72 8.74
N SER A 417 -5.94 29.33 7.88
CA SER A 417 -7.40 29.48 8.04
C SER A 417 -7.92 28.56 9.16
N ASP A 418 -7.59 27.28 9.12
CA ASP A 418 -7.99 26.33 10.17
C ASP A 418 -7.39 26.72 11.52
N ARG A 419 -6.11 27.11 11.57
CA ARG A 419 -5.48 27.63 12.79
C ARG A 419 -6.10 28.93 13.31
N LYS A 420 -6.52 29.84 12.42
CA LYS A 420 -7.18 31.11 12.81
C LYS A 420 -8.58 30.91 13.38
N ASN A 421 -9.26 29.82 13.00
CA ASN A 421 -10.63 29.52 13.44
C ASN A 421 -10.69 28.48 14.57
N GLY A 422 -9.57 28.13 15.20
CA GLY A 422 -9.52 27.11 16.27
C GLY A 422 -9.65 25.66 15.77
N GLY A 423 -9.43 25.42 14.48
CA GLY A 423 -9.38 24.11 13.84
C GLY A 423 -8.03 23.43 14.10
N GLY A 424 -8.06 22.24 14.70
CA GLY A 424 -6.88 21.41 14.89
C GLY A 424 -6.36 20.82 13.57
N TYR A 425 -5.09 20.39 13.56
CA TYR A 425 -4.46 19.77 12.41
C TYR A 425 -4.68 18.25 12.45
N TYR A 426 -5.50 17.71 11.55
CA TYR A 426 -5.70 16.26 11.46
C TYR A 426 -4.48 15.57 10.83
N CYS A 427 -4.00 14.52 11.48
CA CYS A 427 -3.02 13.59 10.94
C CYS A 427 -3.54 12.15 11.04
N GLY A 428 -3.93 11.56 9.91
CA GLY A 428 -4.25 10.14 9.84
C GLY A 428 -3.00 9.31 9.53
N HIS A 429 -2.51 8.53 10.48
CA HIS A 429 -1.28 7.76 10.32
C HIS A 429 -1.51 6.26 10.11
N THR A 430 -2.78 5.82 10.11
CA THR A 430 -3.16 4.42 10.04
C THR A 430 -4.33 4.20 9.10
N PHE A 431 -4.23 3.16 8.27
CA PHE A 431 -5.36 2.67 7.47
C PHE A 431 -6.18 1.69 8.30
N ALA A 432 -7.41 2.06 8.60
CA ALA A 432 -8.41 1.16 9.14
C ALA A 432 -9.10 0.43 7.98
N GLN A 433 -8.92 -0.89 7.96
CA GLN A 433 -9.33 -1.77 6.88
C GLN A 433 -10.54 -2.58 7.33
N HIS A 434 -11.60 -2.54 6.51
CA HIS A 434 -12.92 -3.05 6.85
C HIS A 434 -13.07 -4.54 6.60
N HIS A 435 -13.95 -5.19 7.36
CA HIS A 435 -14.37 -6.56 7.11
C HIS A 435 -14.96 -6.65 5.68
N PRO A 436 -14.68 -7.71 4.91
CA PRO A 436 -15.14 -7.82 3.53
C PRO A 436 -16.66 -7.69 3.35
N ASP A 437 -17.42 -8.23 4.32
CA ASP A 437 -18.89 -8.19 4.32
C ASP A 437 -19.48 -6.90 4.95
N ALA A 438 -18.65 -5.93 5.35
CA ALA A 438 -19.09 -4.69 5.96
C ALA A 438 -19.80 -3.80 4.92
N THR A 439 -21.13 -3.90 4.84
CA THR A 439 -21.94 -3.15 3.86
C THR A 439 -22.51 -1.86 4.44
N THR A 440 -23.01 -1.90 5.68
CA THR A 440 -23.73 -0.77 6.32
C THR A 440 -22.99 -0.15 7.52
N SER A 441 -21.97 -0.81 8.05
CA SER A 441 -21.11 -0.30 9.14
C SER A 441 -19.66 -0.28 8.71
N SER A 442 -18.80 0.49 9.41
CA SER A 442 -17.34 0.45 9.20
C SER A 442 -16.79 -0.96 9.44
N HIS A 443 -17.18 -1.64 10.53
CA HIS A 443 -16.65 -2.94 10.97
C HIS A 443 -15.17 -3.12 10.62
N ILE A 444 -14.32 -2.34 11.28
CA ILE A 444 -12.86 -2.33 11.09
C ILE A 444 -12.24 -3.57 11.75
N VAL A 445 -11.45 -4.33 10.98
CA VAL A 445 -10.82 -5.59 11.44
C VAL A 445 -9.31 -5.52 11.52
N PHE A 446 -8.68 -4.64 10.73
CA PHE A 446 -7.23 -4.43 10.75
C PHE A 446 -6.91 -2.94 10.85
N LEU A 447 -5.93 -2.60 11.67
CA LEU A 447 -5.25 -1.31 11.64
C LEU A 447 -3.87 -1.51 11.03
N HIS A 448 -3.69 -1.04 9.80
CA HIS A 448 -2.41 -1.14 9.12
C HIS A 448 -1.59 0.12 9.37
N GLY A 449 -0.52 -0.02 10.16
CA GLY A 449 0.32 1.05 10.69
C GLY A 449 1.31 1.64 9.69
N GLY A 450 0.88 1.86 8.44
CA GLY A 450 1.72 2.27 7.33
C GLY A 450 2.52 3.55 7.61
N LEU A 451 1.86 4.63 8.06
CA LEU A 451 2.51 5.92 8.31
C LEU A 451 2.83 6.18 9.78
N LEU A 452 2.25 5.42 10.72
CA LEU A 452 2.58 5.51 12.14
C LEU A 452 4.08 5.31 12.40
N LYS A 453 4.76 4.47 11.60
CA LYS A 453 6.21 4.27 11.66
C LYS A 453 7.03 5.52 11.32
N SER A 454 6.43 6.50 10.66
CA SER A 454 7.06 7.80 10.33
C SER A 454 6.86 8.86 11.41
N GLN A 455 6.04 8.60 12.43
CA GLN A 455 5.80 9.55 13.51
C GLN A 455 7.06 9.72 14.37
N ASP A 456 7.53 10.96 14.48
CA ASP A 456 8.68 11.28 15.33
C ASP A 456 8.29 11.25 16.81
N LYS A 457 9.24 10.94 17.70
CA LYS A 457 9.00 10.84 19.15
C LYS A 457 8.39 12.10 19.76
N PRO A 458 8.76 13.34 19.37
CA PRO A 458 8.11 14.54 19.89
C PRO A 458 6.61 14.60 19.55
N ILE A 459 6.22 14.21 18.34
CA ILE A 459 4.81 14.16 17.94
C ILE A 459 4.07 13.12 18.76
N LEU A 460 4.57 11.88 18.82
CA LEU A 460 3.95 10.80 19.60
C LEU A 460 3.81 11.17 21.08
N ARG A 461 4.81 11.83 21.69
CA ARG A 461 4.71 12.30 23.07
C ARG A 461 3.63 13.36 23.23
N HIS A 462 3.59 14.34 22.32
CA HIS A 462 2.56 15.38 22.35
C HIS A 462 1.14 14.80 22.26
N GLU A 463 0.94 13.83 21.37
CA GLU A 463 -0.35 13.13 21.22
C GLU A 463 -0.77 12.37 22.47
N ILE A 464 0.18 11.73 23.16
CA ILE A 464 -0.07 10.95 24.37
C ILE A 464 -0.29 11.84 25.60
N GLU A 465 0.46 12.93 25.72
CA GLU A 465 0.43 13.82 26.89
C GLU A 465 -0.68 14.87 26.81
N TYR A 466 -0.94 15.42 25.62
CA TYR A 466 -1.86 16.55 25.42
C TYR A 466 -3.04 16.23 24.49
N GLY A 467 -2.96 15.14 23.73
CA GLY A 467 -4.06 14.63 22.93
C GLY A 467 -4.98 13.68 23.72
N ALA A 468 -5.96 13.12 23.03
CA ALA A 468 -6.77 12.00 23.54
C ALA A 468 -6.13 10.63 23.23
N GLY A 469 -4.82 10.61 22.94
CA GLY A 469 -4.11 9.45 22.38
C GLY A 469 -3.84 9.58 20.88
N VAL A 470 -3.06 8.64 20.37
CA VAL A 470 -2.62 8.58 18.97
C VAL A 470 -3.77 8.09 18.08
N PHE A 471 -4.63 7.20 18.58
CA PHE A 471 -5.81 6.71 17.87
C PHE A 471 -7.08 7.37 18.42
N SER A 472 -7.22 8.68 18.20
CA SER A 472 -8.31 9.47 18.79
C SER A 472 -9.32 10.01 17.78
N ALA A 473 -8.93 10.22 16.52
CA ALA A 473 -9.77 10.78 15.49
C ALA A 473 -9.76 9.93 14.21
N TYR A 474 -10.81 10.04 13.41
CA TYR A 474 -10.92 9.36 12.13
C TYR A 474 -11.52 10.25 11.05
N LYS A 475 -11.24 9.92 9.79
CA LYS A 475 -11.97 10.40 8.61
C LYS A 475 -12.40 9.20 7.77
N ASP A 476 -13.72 9.06 7.58
CA ASP A 476 -14.33 8.04 6.74
C ASP A 476 -15.14 8.73 5.64
N SER A 477 -14.95 8.33 4.39
CA SER A 477 -15.63 8.93 3.24
C SER A 477 -17.11 8.57 3.24
N SER A 478 -17.98 9.55 3.00
CA SER A 478 -19.41 9.28 2.77
C SER A 478 -19.65 8.41 1.52
N GLY A 479 -18.74 8.47 0.55
CA GLY A 479 -18.73 7.64 -0.66
C GLY A 479 -17.91 6.35 -0.52
N ALA A 480 -17.50 5.93 0.68
CA ALA A 480 -16.66 4.74 0.87
C ALA A 480 -17.25 3.45 0.28
N ALA A 481 -18.57 3.34 0.15
CA ALA A 481 -19.24 2.17 -0.45
C ALA A 481 -19.36 2.23 -1.99
N ASP A 482 -19.04 3.38 -2.60
CA ASP A 482 -19.15 3.60 -4.04
C ASP A 482 -17.75 3.78 -4.65
N ALA A 483 -17.27 2.76 -5.33
CA ALA A 483 -15.96 2.80 -5.99
C ALA A 483 -15.92 3.78 -7.17
N SER A 484 -17.03 4.37 -7.61
CA SER A 484 -17.05 5.45 -8.61
C SER A 484 -16.87 6.85 -8.00
N HIS A 485 -17.10 6.98 -6.69
CA HIS A 485 -16.86 8.22 -5.96
C HIS A 485 -15.36 8.55 -5.95
N ILE A 486 -15.06 9.84 -6.14
CA ILE A 486 -13.70 10.37 -6.08
C ILE A 486 -13.62 11.19 -4.81
N GLU A 487 -13.06 10.58 -3.78
CA GLU A 487 -12.74 11.28 -2.54
C GLU A 487 -11.39 11.98 -2.69
N PRO A 488 -11.29 13.30 -2.42
CA PRO A 488 -10.01 13.99 -2.37
C PRO A 488 -9.19 13.49 -1.17
N VAL A 489 -8.24 12.61 -1.47
CA VAL A 489 -7.36 11.96 -0.50
C VAL A 489 -5.91 12.16 -0.92
N GLY A 490 -5.00 12.20 0.04
CA GLY A 490 -3.58 12.25 -0.24
C GLY A 490 -2.73 12.04 1.00
N ILE A 491 -1.42 12.09 0.81
CA ILE A 491 -0.44 12.09 1.90
C ILE A 491 0.18 13.48 2.00
N LYS A 492 0.10 14.09 3.19
CA LYS A 492 0.71 15.39 3.51
C LYS A 492 1.78 15.25 4.59
N TRP A 493 2.62 16.27 4.72
CA TRP A 493 3.65 16.32 5.76
C TRP A 493 3.15 17.05 6.99
N ASP A 494 3.49 16.53 8.16
CA ASP A 494 3.36 17.21 9.44
C ASP A 494 4.72 17.68 9.95
N GLY A 495 4.92 19.00 9.92
CA GLY A 495 6.12 19.66 10.41
C GLY A 495 6.08 19.97 11.92
N GLY A 496 5.07 19.49 12.66
CA GLY A 496 4.96 19.62 14.10
C GLY A 496 4.78 21.07 14.57
N GLU A 497 4.13 21.93 13.79
CA GLU A 497 4.05 23.36 14.13
C GLU A 497 3.00 23.67 15.21
N TYR A 498 2.40 22.65 15.82
CA TYR A 498 1.62 22.73 17.05
C TYR A 498 2.46 22.41 18.30
N LEU A 499 3.67 21.88 18.12
CA LEU A 499 4.62 21.59 19.20
C LEU A 499 5.22 22.89 19.76
N GLU A 500 5.61 22.87 21.03
CA GLU A 500 6.44 23.93 21.57
C GLU A 500 7.80 23.95 20.86
N LYS A 501 8.45 25.12 20.81
CA LYS A 501 9.73 25.28 20.10
C LYS A 501 10.77 24.25 20.54
N ALA A 502 10.88 24.00 21.85
CA ALA A 502 11.84 23.05 22.40
C ALA A 502 11.59 21.61 21.93
N GLU A 503 10.33 21.20 21.73
CA GLU A 503 9.96 19.86 21.24
C GLU A 503 10.13 19.78 19.72
N LYS A 504 9.76 20.84 19.01
CA LYS A 504 9.93 20.95 17.57
C LYS A 504 11.41 20.89 17.18
N ASP A 505 12.29 21.53 17.95
CA ASP A 505 13.75 21.51 17.74
C ASP A 505 14.34 20.10 17.95
N LEU A 506 13.60 19.16 18.57
CA LEU A 506 13.99 17.75 18.72
C LEU A 506 13.49 16.86 17.56
N MET A 507 12.60 17.36 16.71
CA MET A 507 12.17 16.62 15.53
C MET A 507 13.33 16.47 14.55
N LYS A 508 13.48 15.24 14.04
CA LYS A 508 14.47 14.90 13.02
C LYS A 508 13.86 14.93 11.63
N TYR A 509 12.61 14.51 11.50
CA TYR A 509 11.91 14.40 10.23
C TYR A 509 10.42 14.79 10.40
N PRO A 510 9.77 15.31 9.33
CA PRO A 510 8.32 15.48 9.35
C PRO A 510 7.63 14.10 9.35
N ALA A 511 6.46 14.03 9.99
CA ALA A 511 5.62 12.84 9.89
C ALA A 511 4.78 12.88 8.61
N PHE A 512 4.31 11.72 8.15
CA PHE A 512 3.40 11.61 7.02
C PHE A 512 1.98 11.33 7.51
N CYS A 513 1.01 12.02 6.92
CA CYS A 513 -0.39 11.95 7.29
C CYS A 513 -1.27 11.72 6.06
N VAL A 514 -2.10 10.70 6.10
CA VAL A 514 -3.24 10.54 5.20
C VAL A 514 -4.38 11.37 5.74
N ASP A 515 -4.93 12.18 4.88
CA ASP A 515 -6.05 13.03 5.17
C ASP A 515 -7.15 12.83 4.10
N PHE A 516 -8.38 13.20 4.39
CA PHE A 516 -9.47 13.19 3.43
C PHE A 516 -9.97 14.63 3.44
N TRP A 517 -9.64 15.40 2.39
CA TRP A 517 -9.55 16.86 2.48
C TRP A 517 -10.94 17.47 2.73
N ASP A 518 -11.96 16.86 2.16
CA ASP A 518 -13.36 17.30 2.27
C ASP A 518 -14.12 16.62 3.41
N VAL A 519 -13.48 15.70 4.14
CA VAL A 519 -14.09 14.97 5.26
C VAL A 519 -13.74 15.63 6.58
N ILE A 520 -14.75 15.89 7.41
CA ILE A 520 -14.55 16.42 8.76
C ILE A 520 -14.16 15.26 9.68
N PRO A 521 -13.13 15.40 10.53
CA PRO A 521 -12.73 14.32 11.42
C PRO A 521 -13.75 14.10 12.55
N GLY A 522 -14.09 12.83 12.80
CA GLY A 522 -14.92 12.38 13.91
C GLY A 522 -14.08 11.78 15.05
N PRO A 523 -14.64 11.65 16.27
CA PRO A 523 -13.98 10.99 17.39
C PRO A 523 -14.01 9.46 17.23
N VAL A 524 -12.87 8.81 17.40
CA VAL A 524 -12.77 7.35 17.40
C VAL A 524 -13.57 6.77 18.56
N GLY A 525 -14.34 5.71 18.30
CA GLY A 525 -15.16 5.02 19.30
C GLY A 525 -16.60 5.51 19.39
N ASP A 526 -17.01 6.40 18.49
CA ASP A 526 -18.40 6.81 18.32
C ASP A 526 -19.27 5.70 17.71
N GLU A 527 -20.51 6.02 17.31
CA GLU A 527 -21.43 5.03 16.72
C GLU A 527 -20.88 4.44 15.41
N HIS A 528 -20.15 5.24 14.63
CA HIS A 528 -19.58 4.84 13.35
C HIS A 528 -18.35 3.97 13.50
N THR A 529 -17.55 4.13 14.56
CA THR A 529 -16.30 3.40 14.80
C THR A 529 -16.29 2.66 16.15
N LYS A 530 -17.46 2.17 16.59
CA LYS A 530 -17.69 1.62 17.94
C LYS A 530 -16.74 0.49 18.34
N GLU A 531 -16.27 -0.31 17.39
CA GLU A 531 -15.27 -1.36 17.56
C GLU A 531 -13.92 -0.81 18.07
N LEU A 532 -13.66 0.47 17.84
CA LEU A 532 -12.46 1.20 18.26
C LEU A 532 -12.62 1.94 19.60
N LYS A 533 -13.74 1.82 20.31
CA LYS A 533 -14.01 2.58 21.55
C LYS A 533 -12.93 2.54 22.64
N ASP A 534 -12.15 1.46 22.69
CA ASP A 534 -11.04 1.28 23.63
C ASP A 534 -9.70 1.05 22.93
N VAL A 535 -9.58 1.47 21.67
CA VAL A 535 -8.43 1.14 20.82
C VAL A 535 -7.11 1.63 21.43
N GLU A 536 -7.08 2.83 22.01
CA GLU A 536 -5.89 3.43 22.62
C GLU A 536 -5.33 2.56 23.77
N ASN A 537 -6.20 2.01 24.61
CA ASN A 537 -5.77 1.11 25.69
C ASN A 537 -5.30 -0.24 25.16
N ARG A 538 -5.95 -0.77 24.11
CA ARG A 538 -5.52 -2.01 23.45
C ARG A 538 -4.13 -1.86 22.83
N VAL A 539 -3.89 -0.80 22.06
CA VAL A 539 -2.59 -0.57 21.41
C VAL A 539 -1.47 -0.32 22.42
N ARG A 540 -1.75 0.33 23.56
CA ARG A 540 -0.79 0.45 24.68
C ARG A 540 -0.45 -0.90 25.28
N LYS A 541 -1.45 -1.77 25.49
CA LYS A 541 -1.23 -3.14 26.00
C LYS A 541 -0.42 -4.00 25.03
N PHE A 542 -0.58 -3.78 23.73
CA PHE A 542 0.22 -4.45 22.69
C PHE A 542 1.62 -3.84 22.55
N ASP A 543 1.91 -2.77 23.28
CA ASP A 543 3.18 -2.03 23.27
C ASP A 543 3.46 -1.42 21.89
N VAL A 544 2.43 -0.90 21.20
CA VAL A 544 2.52 -0.25 19.88
C VAL A 544 3.44 0.99 19.88
N TYR A 545 3.64 1.63 21.04
CA TYR A 545 4.55 2.77 21.17
C TYR A 545 5.94 2.37 21.67
N TRP A 546 6.39 1.14 21.38
CA TRP A 546 7.69 0.62 21.82
C TRP A 546 8.86 1.58 21.52
N THR A 547 8.78 2.35 20.44
CA THR A 547 9.79 3.34 20.03
C THR A 547 10.00 4.46 21.05
N LEU A 548 8.97 4.81 21.84
CA LEU A 548 9.07 5.77 22.94
C LEU A 548 9.89 5.23 24.12
N ASN A 549 9.84 3.92 24.34
CA ASN A 549 10.50 3.24 25.46
C ASN A 549 11.98 2.91 25.18
N HIS A 550 12.42 3.00 23.92
CA HIS A 550 13.82 2.76 23.54
C HIS A 550 14.67 4.01 23.74
N THR A 551 15.61 3.95 24.70
CA THR A 551 16.54 5.03 25.10
C THR A 551 17.83 5.10 24.28
N GLY A 552 18.00 4.25 23.27
CA GLY A 552 19.18 4.24 22.40
C GLY A 552 19.35 5.53 21.60
N SER A 553 20.55 6.12 21.67
CA SER A 553 20.95 7.40 21.06
C SER A 553 21.22 7.34 19.55
N GLU A 554 21.07 6.18 18.90
CA GLU A 554 21.26 6.06 17.46
C GLU A 554 19.96 6.29 16.68
N PRO A 555 19.98 7.11 15.61
CA PRO A 555 18.82 7.26 14.75
C PRO A 555 18.46 5.91 14.12
N LEU A 556 17.18 5.53 14.21
CA LEU A 556 16.58 4.53 13.34
C LEU A 556 16.56 5.14 11.92
N LYS A 557 17.69 5.08 11.20
CA LYS A 557 17.80 5.55 9.80
C LYS A 557 16.89 4.72 8.91
N ASP A 558 15.77 5.28 8.44
CA ASP A 558 14.97 4.65 7.40
C ASP A 558 15.84 4.33 6.18
N GLY A 559 15.74 3.08 5.74
CA GLY A 559 16.40 2.53 4.57
C GLY A 559 15.45 1.50 3.99
#